data_AF-A0A4Q2YBH1-F1
#
_entry.id   AF-A0A4Q2YBH1-F1
#
_cell.length_a   1.000
_cell.length_b   1.000
_cell.length_c   1.000
_cell.angle_alpha   90.00
_cell.angle_beta   90.00
_cell.angle_gamma   90.00
#
_symmetry.space_group_name_H-M   'P 1'
#
loop_
_entity.id
_entity.type
_entity.pdbx_description
1 polymer ?
#
loop_
_entity_poly.entity_id
_entity_poly.type
_entity_poly.pdbx_seq_one_letter_code
_entity_poly.pdbx_strand_id
1 'polypeptide(L)' 'APAPATGVELTESCAMHPGAAVCGLYFSHPESHYFAISDIQKDQVAHYAVRKGMSVEEVEKWLGPWLGY' A
#
# COMPACT_ATOMS: atom_id res chain seq x y z
N ALA A 1 11.71 11.05 -22.17
CA ALA A 1 12.20 10.16 -21.10
C ALA A 1 12.41 8.78 -21.70
N PRO A 2 13.36 7.94 -21.21
CA PRO A 2 13.44 6.56 -21.70
C PRO A 2 12.09 5.86 -21.48
N ALA A 3 11.77 4.91 -22.37
CA ALA A 3 10.57 4.09 -22.24
C ALA A 3 10.61 3.29 -20.92
N PRO A 4 9.46 3.02 -20.28
CA PRO A 4 9.40 2.25 -19.04
C PRO A 4 10.06 0.89 -19.22
N ALA A 5 10.86 0.45 -18.25
CA ALA A 5 11.71 -0.73 -18.35
C ALA A 5 10.95 -2.05 -18.61
N THR A 6 9.66 -2.11 -18.29
CA THR A 6 8.83 -3.32 -18.38
C THR A 6 7.52 -3.13 -19.13
N GLY A 7 7.16 -1.89 -19.51
CA GLY A 7 5.84 -1.56 -20.07
C GLY A 7 4.66 -1.76 -19.10
N VAL A 8 4.91 -2.01 -17.81
CA VAL A 8 3.88 -2.12 -16.77
C VAL A 8 3.62 -0.73 -16.17
N GLU A 9 2.35 -0.37 -16.06
CA GLU A 9 1.89 0.90 -15.51
C GLU A 9 0.92 0.69 -14.34
N LEU A 10 0.77 1.72 -13.49
CA LEU A 10 -0.22 1.75 -12.42
C LEU A 10 -1.40 2.61 -12.83
N THR A 11 -2.61 2.10 -12.66
CA THR A 11 -3.84 2.89 -12.78
C THR A 11 -3.97 3.90 -11.64
N GLU A 12 -4.95 4.79 -11.71
CA GLU A 12 -5.30 5.72 -10.62
C GLU A 12 -5.64 5.00 -9.31
N SER A 13 -6.11 3.76 -9.40
CA SER A 13 -6.40 2.88 -8.25
C SER A 13 -5.24 1.98 -7.84
N CYS A 14 -4.04 2.20 -8.39
CA CYS A 14 -2.84 1.40 -8.16
C CYS A 14 -2.92 -0.08 -8.61
N ALA A 15 -3.86 -0.43 -9.49
CA ALA A 15 -3.84 -1.73 -10.17
C ALA A 15 -2.75 -1.73 -11.26
N MET A 16 -2.15 -2.89 -11.54
CA MET A 16 -1.16 -3.02 -12.61
C MET A 16 -1.84 -3.27 -13.97
N HIS A 17 -1.31 -2.64 -15.02
CA HIS A 17 -1.66 -2.89 -16.41
C HIS A 17 -0.39 -3.21 -17.24
N PRO A 18 -0.36 -4.28 -18.05
CA PRO A 18 -1.39 -5.31 -18.20
C PRO A 18 -1.60 -6.15 -16.93
N GLY A 19 -2.79 -6.73 -16.76
CA GLY A 19 -3.17 -7.42 -15.52
C GLY A 19 -2.38 -8.69 -15.21
N ALA A 20 -1.69 -9.27 -16.19
CA ALA A 20 -0.75 -10.37 -16.01
C ALA A 20 0.61 -9.86 -15.51
N ALA A 21 0.61 -9.21 -14.34
CA ALA A 21 1.78 -8.62 -13.69
C ALA A 21 1.78 -8.91 -12.19
N VAL A 22 2.96 -9.02 -11.60
CA VAL A 22 3.18 -9.22 -10.15
C VAL A 22 4.27 -8.27 -9.69
N CYS A 23 4.09 -7.66 -8.52
CA CYS A 23 5.09 -6.82 -7.86
C CYS A 23 5.13 -7.11 -6.35
N GLY A 24 6.23 -6.75 -5.69
CA GLY A 24 6.40 -6.99 -4.27
C GLY A 24 7.77 -6.50 -3.77
N LEU A 25 7.99 -6.62 -2.47
CA LEU A 25 9.24 -6.28 -1.81
C LEU A 25 9.96 -7.56 -1.37
N TYR A 26 11.29 -7.58 -1.48
CA TYR A 26 12.11 -8.69 -0.99
C TYR A 26 12.61 -8.41 0.43
N PHE A 27 12.36 -9.35 1.34
CA PHE A 27 12.89 -9.35 2.71
C PHE A 27 13.75 -10.61 2.90
N SER A 28 14.99 -10.47 3.39
CA SER A 28 15.95 -11.58 3.54
C SER A 28 16.15 -12.07 4.97
N HIS A 29 15.50 -11.43 5.96
CA HIS A 29 15.64 -11.80 7.35
C HIS A 29 15.08 -13.22 7.57
N PRO A 30 15.80 -14.13 8.26
CA PRO A 30 15.38 -15.53 8.39
C PRO A 30 14.05 -15.71 9.13
N GLU A 31 13.67 -14.74 9.96
CA GLU A 31 12.38 -14.74 10.67
C GLU A 31 11.25 -14.00 9.93
N SER A 32 11.51 -13.50 8.71
CA SER A 32 10.46 -12.85 7.91
C SER A 32 9.41 -13.86 7.47
N HIS A 33 8.15 -13.49 7.67
CA HIS A 33 7.00 -14.30 7.29
C HIS A 33 5.80 -13.39 6.96
N TYR A 34 4.85 -13.92 6.21
CA TYR A 34 3.59 -13.22 5.96
C TYR A 34 2.72 -13.20 7.22
N PHE A 35 2.16 -12.04 7.51
CA PHE A 35 1.15 -11.86 8.56
C PHE A 35 0.10 -10.85 8.08
N ALA A 36 -1.10 -10.94 8.66
CA ALA A 36 -2.19 -10.03 8.36
C ALA A 36 -2.20 -8.82 9.29
N ILE A 37 -2.69 -7.70 8.80
CA ILE A 37 -2.99 -6.50 9.60
C ILE A 37 -4.52 -6.36 9.63
N SER A 38 -5.08 -6.02 10.80
CA SER A 38 -6.49 -5.70 11.00
C SER A 38 -6.65 -4.72 12.18
N ASP A 39 -7.87 -4.24 12.41
CA ASP A 39 -8.27 -3.43 13.57
C ASP A 39 -7.40 -2.19 13.82
N ILE A 40 -7.00 -1.50 12.74
CA ILE A 40 -6.18 -0.29 12.82
C ILE A 40 -6.99 0.82 13.51
N GLN A 41 -6.45 1.35 14.61
CA GLN A 41 -7.09 2.38 15.41
C GLN A 41 -6.77 3.80 14.89
N LYS A 42 -7.60 4.77 15.28
CA LYS A 42 -7.58 6.14 14.75
C LYS A 42 -6.27 6.88 15.00
N ASP A 43 -5.60 6.59 16.11
CA ASP A 43 -4.27 7.14 16.44
C ASP A 43 -3.20 6.65 15.46
N GLN A 44 -3.21 5.36 15.10
CA GLN A 44 -2.31 4.79 14.10
C GLN A 44 -2.56 5.36 12.70
N VAL A 45 -3.84 5.54 12.32
CA VAL A 45 -4.22 6.22 11.07
C VAL A 45 -3.67 7.64 11.03
N ALA A 46 -3.90 8.44 12.09
CA ALA A 46 -3.41 9.82 12.17
C ALA A 46 -1.88 9.90 12.07
N HIS A 47 -1.17 8.99 12.75
CA HIS A 47 0.28 8.93 12.68
C HIS A 47 0.79 8.48 11.29
N TYR A 48 0.07 7.58 10.60
CA TYR A 48 0.39 7.18 9.24
C TYR A 48 0.16 8.31 8.23
N ALA A 49 -0.95 9.05 8.36
CA ALA A 49 -1.27 10.22 7.54
C ALA A 49 -0.14 11.27 7.57
N VAL A 50 0.34 11.62 8.78
CA VAL A 50 1.48 12.54 8.95
C VAL A 50 2.75 12.02 8.26
N ARG A 51 3.10 10.74 8.44
CA ARG A 51 4.31 10.15 7.83
C ARG A 51 4.25 10.08 6.31
N LYS A 52 3.05 9.92 5.75
CA LYS A 52 2.83 9.86 4.30
C LYS A 52 2.56 11.24 3.67
N GLY A 53 2.35 12.28 4.47
CA GLY A 53 1.94 13.59 3.99
C GLY A 53 0.56 13.58 3.33
N MET A 54 -0.34 12.71 3.82
CA MET A 54 -1.71 12.54 3.32
C MET A 54 -2.72 13.08 4.34
N SER A 55 -3.93 13.38 3.90
CA SER A 55 -5.03 13.65 4.83
C SER A 55 -5.46 12.36 5.56
N VAL A 56 -6.10 12.50 6.72
CA VAL A 56 -6.64 11.33 7.45
C VAL A 56 -7.71 10.64 6.59
N GLU A 57 -8.56 11.41 5.93
CA GLU A 57 -9.63 10.95 5.06
C GLU A 57 -9.08 10.15 3.86
N GLU A 58 -7.97 10.61 3.27
CA GLU A 58 -7.29 9.87 2.20
C GLU A 58 -6.73 8.54 2.70
N VAL A 59 -6.13 8.50 3.89
CA VAL A 59 -5.63 7.26 4.48
C VAL A 59 -6.77 6.30 4.79
N GLU A 60 -7.87 6.79 5.36
CA GLU A 60 -9.07 5.98 5.65
C GLU A 60 -9.66 5.39 4.36
N LYS A 61 -9.66 6.14 3.25
CA LYS A 61 -10.06 5.61 1.94
C LYS A 61 -9.20 4.42 1.50
N TRP A 62 -7.89 4.48 1.68
CA TRP A 62 -6.97 3.41 1.29
C TRP A 62 -6.96 2.23 2.27
N LEU A 63 -7.17 2.49 3.56
CA LEU A 63 -7.09 1.47 4.63
C LEU A 63 -8.46 0.95 5.09
N GLY A 64 -9.56 1.41 4.49
CA GLY A 64 -10.94 1.14 4.89
C GLY A 64 -11.23 -0.31 5.33
N PRO A 65 -10.80 -1.35 4.57
CA PRO A 65 -11.03 -2.75 4.95
C PRO A 65 -10.38 -3.21 6.26
N TRP A 66 -9.43 -2.44 6.80
CA TRP A 66 -8.65 -2.79 7.98
C TRP A 66 -8.85 -1.81 9.15
N LEU A 67 -9.74 -0.82 9.03
CA LEU A 67 -10.07 0.10 10.12
C LEU A 67 -10.85 -0.64 11.23
N GLY A 68 -10.48 -0.39 12.48
CA GLY A 68 -11.10 -1.03 13.65
C GLY A 68 -12.02 -0.11 14.46
N TYR A 69 -12.57 0.95 13.84
CA TYR A 69 -13.45 1.95 14.46
C TYR A 69 -14.51 2.49 13.50
#